data_AF-A0A7C3SHW3-F1
#
_entry.id   AF-A0A7C3SHW3-F1
#
_cell.length_a   1.000
_cell.length_b   1.000
_cell.length_c   1.000
_cell.angle_alpha   90.00
_cell.angle_beta   90.00
_cell.angle_gamma   90.00
#
_symmetry.space_group_name_H-M   'P 1'
#
loop_
_entity.id
_entity.type
_entity.pdbx_description
1 polymer ?
#
loop_
_entity_poly.entity_id
_entity_poly.type
_entity_poly.pdbx_seq_one_letter_code
_entity_poly.pdbx_strand_id
1 'polypeptide(L)'
;MGTHPWGVIHEGRTYMCAGPEEQKKFLANPERYAPVLSGQDVVLATERGQQVPGRREYGVFYRGRVYLFAEPATLDAFRKNPRRYIDAISSPSPSPPETAARR
;
A
#
# COMPACT_ATOMS: atom_id res chain seq x y z
N MET A 1 -28.28 -5.08 -8.24
CA MET A 1 -27.01 -4.86 -7.54
C MET A 1 -26.26 -6.18 -7.53
N GLY A 2 -25.17 -6.30 -8.29
CA GLY A 2 -24.39 -7.54 -8.33
C GLY A 2 -23.69 -7.73 -6.99
N THR A 3 -24.13 -8.69 -6.20
CA THR A 3 -23.32 -9.29 -5.14
C THR A 3 -22.09 -9.84 -5.83
N HIS A 4 -20.94 -9.18 -5.65
CA HIS A 4 -19.65 -9.75 -6.02
C HIS A 4 -19.19 -10.51 -4.78
N PRO A 5 -19.52 -11.80 -4.64
CA PRO A 5 -19.28 -12.51 -3.39
C PRO A 5 -17.78 -12.59 -3.05
N TRP A 6 -16.90 -12.29 -4.01
CA TRP A 6 -15.44 -12.38 -3.88
C TRP A 6 -14.73 -11.06 -3.59
N GLY A 7 -15.44 -10.05 -3.08
CA GLY A 7 -14.82 -8.83 -2.57
C GLY A 7 -13.92 -9.09 -1.35
N VAL A 8 -12.77 -8.42 -1.28
CA VAL A 8 -11.84 -8.48 -0.14
C VAL A 8 -11.61 -7.07 0.39
N ILE A 9 -11.61 -6.90 1.71
CA ILE A 9 -11.18 -5.65 2.34
C ILE A 9 -9.74 -5.84 2.83
N HIS A 10 -8.83 -4.99 2.37
CA HIS A 10 -7.44 -4.97 2.82
C HIS A 10 -6.99 -3.52 2.99
N GLU A 11 -6.41 -3.20 4.16
CA GLU A 11 -5.96 -1.84 4.52
C GLU A 11 -7.04 -0.75 4.29
N GLY A 12 -8.30 -1.08 4.59
CA GLY A 12 -9.44 -0.17 4.44
C GLY A 12 -9.92 0.03 3.00
N ARG A 13 -9.38 -0.72 2.02
CA ARG A 13 -9.80 -0.68 0.62
C ARG A 13 -10.49 -1.97 0.18
N THR A 14 -11.52 -1.83 -0.65
CA THR A 14 -12.25 -2.97 -1.24
C THR A 14 -11.63 -3.35 -2.58
N TYR A 15 -11.10 -4.56 -2.67
CA TYR A 15 -10.60 -5.18 -3.89
C TYR A 15 -11.65 -6.17 -4.42
N MET A 16 -12.05 -6.00 -5.68
CA MET A 16 -12.95 -6.94 -6.34
C MET A 16 -12.13 -8.00 -7.07
N CYS A 17 -12.07 -9.20 -6.51
CA CYS A 17 -11.43 -10.34 -7.16
C CYS A 17 -12.34 -10.92 -8.26
N ALA A 18 -11.74 -11.44 -9.33
CA ALA A 18 -12.46 -12.04 -10.46
C ALA A 18 -13.13 -13.38 -10.10
N GLY A 19 -12.61 -14.09 -9.09
CA GLY A 19 -13.02 -15.43 -8.73
C GLY A 19 -12.59 -15.82 -7.30
N PRO A 20 -13.06 -16.98 -6.81
CA PRO A 20 -12.72 -17.47 -5.47
C PRO A 20 -11.24 -17.88 -5.37
N GLU A 21 -10.60 -18.28 -6.46
CA GLU A 21 -9.18 -18.62 -6.50
C GLU A 21 -8.30 -17.37 -6.39
N GLU A 22 -8.65 -16.30 -7.09
CA GLU A 22 -8.01 -14.99 -7.04
C GLU A 22 -8.19 -14.37 -5.67
N GLN A 23 -9.37 -14.51 -5.07
CA GLN A 23 -9.61 -14.12 -3.68
C GLN A 23 -8.65 -14.85 -2.74
N LYS A 24 -8.53 -16.18 -2.84
CA LYS A 24 -7.59 -16.96 -2.02
C LYS A 24 -6.13 -16.54 -2.25
N LYS A 25 -5.73 -16.32 -3.50
CA LYS A 25 -4.38 -15.84 -3.84
C LYS A 25 -4.11 -14.47 -3.22
N PHE A 26 -5.09 -13.56 -3.30
CA PHE A 26 -5.00 -12.24 -2.70
C PHE A 26 -4.90 -12.33 -1.18
N LEU A 27 -5.75 -13.11 -0.52
CA LEU A 27 -5.71 -13.32 0.94
C LEU A 27 -4.40 -13.98 1.40
N ALA A 28 -3.81 -14.85 0.58
CA ALA A 28 -2.56 -15.54 0.90
C ALA A 28 -1.32 -14.63 0.80
N ASN A 29 -1.33 -13.62 -0.07
CA ASN A 29 -0.22 -12.68 -0.25
C ASN A 29 -0.73 -11.30 -0.68
N PRO A 30 -1.47 -10.58 0.19
CA PRO A 30 -2.13 -9.34 -0.21
C PRO A 30 -1.13 -8.25 -0.59
N GLU A 31 0.03 -8.19 0.08
CA GLU A 31 1.09 -7.23 -0.22
C GLU A 31 1.70 -7.33 -1.62
N ARG A 32 1.50 -8.47 -2.30
CA ARG A 32 1.96 -8.71 -3.66
C ARG A 32 1.00 -8.17 -4.71
N TYR A 33 -0.29 -8.10 -4.38
CA TYR A 33 -1.35 -7.65 -5.29
C TYR A 33 -1.86 -6.25 -4.95
N ALA A 34 -1.85 -5.89 -3.67
CA ALA A 34 -2.17 -4.56 -3.21
C ALA A 34 -0.99 -3.62 -3.47
N PRO A 35 -1.24 -2.40 -3.97
CA PRO A 35 -0.23 -1.37 -4.05
C PRO A 35 0.30 -1.02 -2.67
N VAL A 36 1.59 -0.66 -2.62
CA VAL A 36 2.28 -0.29 -1.38
C VAL A 36 1.58 0.89 -0.72
N LEU A 37 1.45 0.84 0.62
CA LEU A 37 0.76 1.87 1.40
C LEU A 37 -0.69 2.04 0.91
N SER A 38 -1.31 0.91 0.55
CA SER A 38 -2.57 0.86 -0.15
C SER A 38 -2.64 1.66 -1.45
N GLY A 39 -1.54 2.06 -2.06
CA GLY A 39 -1.55 2.94 -3.23
C GLY A 39 -1.63 4.42 -2.88
N GLN A 40 -1.23 4.78 -1.67
CA GLN A 40 -0.88 6.15 -1.32
C GLN A 40 0.56 6.45 -1.73
N ASP A 41 0.83 7.73 -1.93
CA ASP A 41 2.15 8.22 -2.28
C ASP A 41 3.11 8.06 -1.09
N VAL A 42 4.05 7.13 -1.22
CA VAL A 42 5.04 6.83 -0.17
C VAL A 42 5.96 8.00 0.15
N VAL A 43 6.22 8.89 -0.82
CA VAL A 43 7.07 10.06 -0.61
C VAL A 43 6.32 11.09 0.21
N LEU A 44 5.07 11.40 -0.14
CA LEU A 44 4.26 12.35 0.64
C LEU A 44 3.94 11.81 2.04
N ALA A 45 3.69 10.51 2.17
CA ALA A 45 3.50 9.87 3.46
C ALA A 45 4.76 9.96 4.34
N THR A 46 5.95 9.76 3.76
CA THR A 46 7.22 9.78 4.50
C THR A 46 7.70 11.21 4.79
N GLU A 47 7.65 12.11 3.81
CA GLU A 47 8.25 13.46 3.93
C GLU A 47 7.29 14.49 4.53
N ARG A 48 5.99 14.35 4.26
CA ARG A 48 4.97 15.31 4.70
C ARG A 48 3.97 14.72 5.70
N GLY A 49 4.05 13.42 6.00
CA GLY A 49 3.04 12.73 6.80
C GLY A 49 1.66 12.71 6.15
N GLN A 50 1.56 12.95 4.84
CA GLN A 50 0.29 13.09 4.13
C GLN A 50 -0.06 11.83 3.36
N GLN A 51 -1.24 11.30 3.64
CA GLN A 51 -1.82 10.15 2.96
C GLN A 51 -2.55 10.58 1.68
N VAL A 52 -1.79 10.83 0.63
CA VAL A 52 -2.36 11.24 -0.67
C VAL A 52 -2.48 10.01 -1.57
N PRO A 53 -3.65 9.74 -2.18
CA PRO A 53 -3.80 8.63 -3.12
C PRO A 53 -2.93 8.87 -4.36
N GLY A 54 -2.12 7.88 -4.72
CA GLY A 54 -1.33 7.91 -5.94
C GLY A 54 -2.18 7.70 -7.19
N ARG A 55 -1.73 8.25 -8.31
CA ARG A 55 -2.36 8.13 -9.61
C ARG A 55 -1.75 6.96 -10.38
N ARG A 56 -2.59 6.22 -11.11
CA ARG A 56 -2.18 5.10 -11.96
C ARG A 56 -1.21 5.52 -13.07
N GLU A 57 -1.34 6.75 -13.57
CA GLU A 57 -0.44 7.34 -14.57
C GLU A 57 1.01 7.49 -14.06
N TYR A 58 1.19 7.64 -12.75
CA TYR A 58 2.50 7.70 -12.09
C TYR A 58 2.81 6.40 -11.34
N GLY A 59 2.23 5.28 -11.76
CA GLY A 59 2.51 3.97 -11.17
C GLY A 59 3.84 3.39 -11.65
N VAL A 60 4.64 2.85 -10.73
CA VAL A 60 5.88 2.12 -11.07
C VAL A 60 5.94 0.78 -10.37
N PHE A 61 6.52 -0.20 -11.06
CA PHE A 61 6.87 -1.49 -10.49
C PHE A 61 8.30 -1.46 -9.99
N TYR A 62 8.51 -1.78 -8.70
CA TYR A 62 9.83 -1.87 -8.10
C TYR A 62 9.90 -3.06 -7.14
N ARG A 63 10.91 -3.94 -7.31
CA ARG A 63 11.09 -5.18 -6.54
C ARG A 63 9.83 -6.06 -6.43
N GLY A 64 9.04 -6.12 -7.50
CA GLY A 64 7.82 -6.94 -7.55
C GLY A 64 6.62 -6.36 -6.78
N ARG A 65 6.72 -5.11 -6.32
CA ARG A 65 5.62 -4.35 -5.73
C ARG A 65 5.27 -3.17 -6.62
N VAL A 66 4.03 -2.70 -6.55
CA VAL A 66 3.59 -1.50 -7.28
C VAL A 66 3.51 -0.31 -6.34
N TYR A 67 4.10 0.81 -6.75
CA TYR A 67 4.12 2.08 -6.05
C TYR A 67 3.34 3.09 -6.88
N LEU A 68 2.45 3.84 -6.24
CA LEU A 68 1.63 4.85 -6.89
C LEU A 68 1.99 6.22 -6.32
N PHE A 69 2.22 7.20 -7.19
CA PHE A 69 2.57 8.57 -6.79
C PHE A 69 1.47 9.54 -7.19
N ALA A 70 1.22 10.57 -6.37
CA ALA A 70 0.21 11.57 -6.64
C ALA A 70 0.67 12.57 -7.71
N GLU A 71 1.98 12.84 -7.77
CA GLU A 71 2.59 13.86 -8.60
C GLU A 71 3.86 13.33 -9.29
N PRO A 72 4.24 13.89 -10.45
CA PRO A 72 5.50 13.50 -11.12
C PRO A 72 6.74 13.86 -10.28
N ALA A 73 6.66 14.90 -9.44
CA ALA A 73 7.76 15.31 -8.57
C ALA A 73 8.07 14.25 -7.49
N THR A 74 7.04 13.63 -6.91
CA THR A 74 7.21 12.58 -5.90
C THR A 74 7.68 11.27 -6.53
N LEU A 75 7.19 10.95 -7.73
CA LEU A 75 7.75 9.88 -8.55
C LEU A 75 9.25 10.07 -8.83
N ASP A 76 9.68 11.27 -9.21
CA ASP A 76 11.09 11.58 -9.46
C ASP A 76 11.94 11.47 -8.19
N ALA A 77 11.44 11.98 -7.06
CA ALA A 77 12.09 11.84 -5.75
C ALA A 77 12.26 10.37 -5.37
N PHE A 78 11.22 9.55 -5.55
CA PHE A 78 11.30 8.11 -5.34
C PHE A 78 12.31 7.45 -6.27
N ARG A 79 12.35 7.81 -7.55
CA ARG A 79 13.31 7.27 -8.52
C ARG A 79 14.75 7.60 -8.17
N LYS A 80 15.00 8.80 -7.63
CA LYS A 80 16.33 9.21 -7.16
C LYS A 80 16.81 8.36 -5.99
N ASN A 81 15.92 8.07 -5.02
CA ASN A 81 16.31 7.36 -3.80
C ASN A 81 15.23 6.39 -3.29
N PRO A 82 14.92 5.31 -4.05
CA PRO A 82 13.80 4.43 -3.73
C PRO A 82 14.04 3.68 -2.41
N ARG A 83 15.31 3.33 -2.12
CA ARG A 83 15.69 2.64 -0.89
C ARG A 83 15.28 3.40 0.38
N ARG A 84 15.41 4.73 0.40
CA ARG A 84 15.05 5.56 1.56
C ARG A 84 13.57 5.43 1.90
N TYR A 85 12.71 5.54 0.89
CA TYR A 85 11.26 5.43 1.09
C TYR A 85 10.84 4.00 1.40
N ILE A 86 11.49 3.01 0.78
CA ILE A 86 11.22 1.59 1.05
C ILE A 86 11.60 1.21 2.48
N ASP A 87 12.74 1.70 2.96
CA ASP A 87 13.18 1.46 4.33
C ASP A 87 12.25 2.15 5.34
N ALA A 88 11.84 3.39 5.05
CA ALA A 88 10.90 4.14 5.88
C ALA A 88 9.53 3.46 6.03
N ILE A 89 9.01 2.81 4.99
CA ILE A 89 7.76 2.04 5.06
C ILE A 89 7.96 0.61 5.58
N SER A 90 9.17 0.05 5.45
CA SER A 90 9.48 -1.32 5.86
C SER A 90 9.92 -1.43 7.30
N SER A 91 10.33 -0.32 7.92
CA SER A 91 10.38 -0.19 9.37
C SER A 91 8.94 0.03 9.84
N PRO A 92 8.22 -1.01 10.31
CA PRO A 92 7.07 -0.73 11.14
C PRO A 92 7.63 0.10 12.31
N SER A 93 7.16 1.33 12.46
CA SER A 93 7.32 2.03 13.73
C SER A 93 6.98 1.03 14.84
N PRO A 94 7.81 0.94 15.90
CA PRO A 94 7.56 -0.01 16.97
C PRO A 94 6.11 0.17 17.41
N SER A 95 5.40 -0.94 17.51
CA SER A 95 4.04 -1.02 18.04
C SER A 95 3.89 0.00 19.17
N PRO A 96 2.77 0.75 19.27
CA PRO A 96 2.51 1.53 20.47
C PRO A 96 2.75 0.60 21.67
N PRO A 97 3.43 1.04 22.75
CA PRO A 97 3.57 0.20 23.92
C PRO A 97 2.17 -0.29 24.23
N GLU A 98 1.99 -1.61 24.17
CA GLU A 98 0.82 -2.27 24.68
C GLU A 98 0.79 -1.84 26.15
N THR A 99 0.03 -0.77 26.44
CA THR A 99 -0.42 -0.48 27.79
C THR A 99 -1.21 -1.72 28.14
N ALA A 100 -0.49 -2.61 28.83
CA ALA A 100 -1.03 -3.75 29.53
C ALA A 100 -2.23 -3.21 30.29
N ALA A 101 -3.41 -3.54 29.76
CA ALA A 101 -4.60 -3.52 30.56
C ALA A 101 -4.31 -4.39 31.79
N ARG A 102 -4.88 -3.93 32.91
CA ARG A 102 -5.28 -4.72 34.08
C ARG A 102 -4.27 -4.74 35.23
N ARG A 103 -4.55 -3.89 36.22
CA ARG A 103 -5.18 -4.32 37.48
C ARG A 103 -5.85 -3.14 38.17
#